data_AF-A0A1G3UF46-F1
#
_entry.id   AF-A0A1G3UF46-F1
#
_cell.length_a   1.000
_cell.length_b   1.000
_cell.length_c   1.000
_cell.angle_alpha   90.00
_cell.angle_beta   90.00
_cell.angle_gamma   90.00
#
_symmetry.space_group_name_H-M   'P 1'
#
loop_
_entity.id
_entity.type
_entity.pdbx_description
1 polymer ?
#
loop_
_entity_poly.entity_id
_entity_poly.type
_entity_poly.pdbx_seq_one_letter_code
_entity_poly.pdbx_strand_id
1 'polypeptide(L)'
;MTLEVKVSGLDELNASLEMLGRFGDAPLTRALKSIGQAVVGQTIERFENEIDPDGNKWKRRKVETKKTQGRKILHGETGQLKRVTYIDGKGFVKIGASVNYGVFHQFGTKKMPARAFLGINKDDYEEITEILTNQLRKHFGTNN
;
A
#
# COMPACT_ATOMS: atom_id res chain seq x y z
N MET A 1 9.39 23.30 -22.02
CA MET A 1 8.10 22.61 -22.06
C MET A 1 7.97 21.80 -20.79
N THR A 2 7.20 22.26 -19.82
CA THR A 2 6.95 21.56 -18.55
C THR A 2 5.56 20.95 -18.62
N LEU A 3 5.48 19.63 -18.49
CA LEU A 3 4.21 18.91 -18.36
C LEU A 3 3.85 18.90 -16.87
N GLU A 4 2.84 19.68 -16.49
CA GLU A 4 2.28 19.65 -15.15
C GLU A 4 1.30 18.47 -15.08
N VAL A 5 1.77 17.31 -14.61
CA VAL A 5 0.91 16.15 -14.36
C VAL A 5 0.22 16.37 -13.02
N LYS A 6 -1.01 16.87 -13.02
CA LYS A 6 -1.87 16.86 -11.82
C LYS A 6 -2.25 15.41 -11.53
N VAL A 7 -1.86 14.90 -10.36
CA VAL A 7 -2.35 13.63 -9.84
C VAL A 7 -3.78 13.84 -9.34
N SER A 8 -4.75 13.89 -10.26
CA SER A 8 -6.14 14.27 -9.98
C SER A 8 -6.82 13.41 -8.92
N GLY A 9 -6.40 12.15 -8.77
CA GLY A 9 -7.03 11.24 -7.82
C GLY A 9 -6.77 11.55 -6.35
N LEU A 10 -5.61 12.15 -6.01
CA LEU A 10 -5.31 12.43 -4.60
C LEU A 10 -6.27 13.48 -4.01
N ASP A 11 -6.74 14.41 -4.83
CA ASP A 11 -7.71 15.44 -4.43
C ASP A 11 -9.08 14.82 -4.10
N GLU A 12 -9.53 13.84 -4.90
CA GLU A 12 -10.81 13.13 -4.69
C GLU A 12 -10.79 12.27 -3.42
N LEU A 13 -9.67 11.59 -3.15
CA LEU A 13 -9.49 10.83 -1.91
C LEU A 13 -9.49 11.75 -0.69
N ASN A 14 -8.79 12.88 -0.76
CA ASN A 14 -8.74 13.86 0.31
C ASN A 14 -10.14 14.43 0.59
N ALA A 15 -10.88 14.83 -0.45
CA ALA A 15 -12.25 15.31 -0.29
C ALA A 15 -13.15 14.26 0.37
N SER A 16 -13.03 13.00 -0.02
CA SER A 16 -13.80 11.90 0.58
C SER A 16 -13.45 11.67 2.06
N LEU A 17 -12.17 11.72 2.42
CA LEU A 17 -11.71 11.63 3.81
C LEU A 17 -12.18 12.83 4.65
N GLU A 18 -12.11 14.04 4.11
CA GLU A 18 -12.63 15.24 4.76
C GLU A 18 -14.14 15.13 5.00
N MET A 19 -14.91 14.68 4.02
CA MET A 19 -16.35 14.46 4.17
C MET A 19 -16.64 13.44 5.27
N LEU A 20 -15.92 12.32 5.31
CA LEU A 20 -16.06 11.34 6.40
C LEU A 20 -15.71 11.94 7.76
N GLY A 21 -14.69 12.78 7.83
CA GLY A 21 -14.32 13.50 9.05
C GLY A 21 -15.43 14.43 9.55
N ARG A 22 -16.23 15.02 8.65
CA ARG A 22 -17.41 15.85 9.02
C ARG A 22 -18.53 15.04 9.66
N PHE A 23 -18.62 13.73 9.40
CA PHE A 23 -19.56 12.82 10.06
C PHE A 23 -19.06 12.29 11.42
N GLY A 24 -17.85 12.70 11.83
CA GLY A 24 -17.23 12.35 13.11
C GLY A 24 -16.04 11.39 12.98
N ASP A 25 -15.41 11.11 14.12
CA ASP A 25 -14.15 10.32 14.16
C ASP A 25 -14.38 8.84 13.78
N ALA A 26 -15.55 8.26 14.11
CA ALA A 26 -15.82 6.84 13.88
C ALA A 26 -15.93 6.45 12.38
N PRO A 27 -16.70 7.17 11.53
CA PRO A 27 -16.72 6.94 10.07
C PRO A 27 -15.33 7.00 9.44
N LEU A 28 -14.57 8.06 9.75
CA LEU A 28 -13.22 8.26 9.25
C LEU A 28 -12.28 7.15 9.69
N THR A 29 -12.33 6.76 10.97
CA THR A 29 -11.49 5.67 11.51
C THR A 29 -11.80 4.33 10.82
N ARG A 30 -13.08 4.02 10.57
CA ARG A 30 -13.46 2.79 9.85
C ARG A 30 -12.89 2.78 8.43
N ALA A 31 -13.00 3.89 7.71
CA ALA A 31 -12.46 4.03 6.37
C ALA A 31 -10.94 3.84 6.34
N LEU A 32 -10.22 4.52 7.24
CA LEU A 32 -8.75 4.43 7.34
C LEU A 32 -8.28 3.00 7.66
N LYS A 33 -9.00 2.28 8.53
CA LYS A 33 -8.69 0.86 8.81
C LYS A 33 -8.91 -0.03 7.59
N SER A 34 -10.00 0.16 6.86
CA SER A 34 -10.26 -0.59 5.62
C SER A 34 -9.19 -0.31 4.56
N ILE A 35 -8.77 0.96 4.40
CA ILE A 35 -7.65 1.33 3.52
C ILE A 35 -6.36 0.63 3.96
N GLY A 36 -6.03 0.66 5.26
CA GLY A 36 -4.85 -0.02 5.78
C GLY A 36 -4.85 -1.52 5.49
N GLN A 37 -6.01 -2.18 5.63
CA GLN A 37 -6.17 -3.60 5.31
C GLN A 37 -5.99 -3.88 3.81
N ALA A 38 -6.61 -3.09 2.93
CA ALA A 38 -6.50 -3.23 1.49
C ALA A 38 -5.04 -3.10 1.03
N VAL A 39 -4.35 -2.03 1.45
CA VAL A 39 -2.95 -1.78 1.08
C VAL A 39 -2.02 -2.88 1.59
N VAL A 40 -2.28 -3.44 2.79
CA VAL A 40 -1.53 -4.62 3.27
C VAL A 40 -1.77 -5.83 2.37
N GLY A 41 -3.01 -6.09 1.97
CA GLY A 41 -3.38 -7.17 1.06
C GLY A 41 -2.67 -7.06 -0.29
N GLN A 42 -2.80 -5.91 -0.95
CA GLN A 42 -2.14 -5.59 -2.22
C GLN A 42 -0.61 -5.75 -2.12
N THR A 43 -0.02 -5.28 -1.01
CA THR A 43 1.42 -5.43 -0.78
C THR A 43 1.80 -6.91 -0.64
N ILE A 44 1.02 -7.72 0.08
CA ILE A 44 1.24 -9.17 0.21
C ILE A 44 1.16 -9.86 -1.16
N GLU A 45 0.23 -9.47 -2.03
CA GLU A 45 0.11 -10.01 -3.39
C GLU A 45 1.34 -9.69 -4.24
N ARG A 46 1.94 -8.50 -4.08
CA ARG A 46 3.21 -8.15 -4.74
C ARG A 46 4.35 -9.08 -4.34
N PHE A 47 4.44 -9.46 -3.06
CA PHE A 47 5.40 -10.48 -2.62
C PHE A 47 5.13 -11.83 -3.28
N GLU A 48 3.87 -12.22 -3.47
CA GLU A 48 3.54 -13.48 -4.11
C GLU A 48 3.81 -13.48 -5.61
N ASN A 49 3.56 -12.36 -6.26
CA ASN A 49 3.72 -12.22 -7.70
C ASN A 49 5.11 -11.72 -8.11
N GLU A 50 5.97 -11.36 -7.15
CA GLU A 50 7.29 -10.77 -7.36
C GLU A 50 7.24 -9.53 -8.26
N ILE A 51 6.27 -8.65 -8.04
CA ILE A 51 6.05 -7.43 -8.81
C ILE A 51 6.13 -6.19 -7.93
N ASP A 52 6.52 -5.06 -8.52
CA ASP A 52 6.38 -3.74 -7.91
C ASP A 52 4.97 -3.17 -8.08
N PRO A 53 4.64 -2.01 -7.46
CA PRO A 53 3.32 -1.39 -7.61
C PRO A 53 2.94 -1.11 -9.06
N ASP A 54 3.91 -0.79 -9.91
CA ASP A 54 3.66 -0.53 -11.34
C ASP A 54 3.47 -1.82 -12.16
N GLY A 55 3.46 -2.98 -11.51
CA GLY A 55 3.26 -4.29 -12.13
C GLY A 55 4.52 -4.91 -12.73
N ASN A 56 5.69 -4.26 -12.59
CA ASN A 56 6.93 -4.78 -13.14
C ASN A 56 7.53 -5.84 -12.24
N LYS A 57 8.07 -6.92 -12.83
CA LYS A 57 8.77 -7.96 -12.06
C LYS A 57 9.98 -7.39 -11.33
N TRP A 58 10.13 -7.72 -10.06
CA TRP A 58 11.30 -7.35 -9.28
C TRP A 58 12.58 -7.88 -9.91
N LYS A 59 13.63 -7.06 -9.86
CA LYS A 59 14.94 -7.46 -10.37
C LYS A 59 15.47 -8.68 -9.61
N ARG A 60 15.95 -9.67 -10.35
CA ARG A 60 16.56 -10.90 -9.82
C ARG A 60 17.70 -10.62 -8.83
N ARG A 61 18.03 -11.61 -8.01
CA ARG A 61 19.19 -11.56 -7.12
C ARG A 61 20.46 -11.57 -7.99
N LYS A 62 21.48 -10.80 -7.61
CA LYS A 62 22.77 -10.80 -8.32
C LYS A 62 23.53 -12.11 -8.11
N VAL A 63 23.38 -12.69 -6.92
CA VAL A 63 24.03 -13.94 -6.51
C VAL A 63 22.98 -14.82 -5.87
N GLU A 64 22.93 -16.07 -6.31
CA GLU A 64 22.12 -17.11 -5.71
C GLU A 64 22.97 -17.85 -4.66
N THR A 65 22.38 -18.14 -3.50
CA THR A 65 23.05 -18.82 -2.39
C THR A 65 22.23 -20.03 -1.98
N LYS A 66 22.80 -20.96 -1.20
CA LYS A 66 22.03 -22.07 -0.60
C LYS A 66 20.80 -21.57 0.20
N LYS A 67 20.86 -20.34 0.75
CA LYS A 67 19.77 -19.70 1.50
C LYS A 67 18.72 -19.01 0.62
N THR A 68 18.90 -18.96 -0.68
CA THR A 68 17.96 -18.27 -1.57
C THR A 68 17.50 -19.17 -2.72
N GLN A 69 18.25 -20.23 -2.99
CA GLN A 69 18.00 -21.14 -4.10
C GLN A 69 16.59 -21.72 -4.02
N GLY A 70 15.84 -21.60 -5.12
CA GLY A 70 14.45 -22.06 -5.24
C GLY A 70 13.41 -21.19 -4.51
N ARG A 71 13.82 -20.05 -3.91
CA ARG A 71 12.90 -19.13 -3.21
C ARG A 71 12.56 -17.92 -4.08
N LYS A 72 11.34 -17.41 -3.91
CA LYS A 72 10.93 -16.11 -4.47
C LYS A 72 11.84 -14.98 -4.00
N ILE A 73 11.93 -13.93 -4.82
CA ILE A 73 12.60 -12.68 -4.53
C ILE A 73 11.92 -12.03 -3.32
N LEU A 74 12.73 -11.53 -2.38
CA LEU A 74 12.29 -11.00 -1.07
C LEU A 74 11.68 -12.01 -0.08
N HIS A 75 11.57 -13.30 -0.45
CA HIS A 75 11.24 -14.37 0.49
C HIS A 75 12.53 -14.86 1.17
N GLY A 76 12.81 -14.32 2.35
CA GLY A 76 13.87 -14.80 3.23
C GLY A 76 13.44 -16.03 4.04
N GLU A 77 14.38 -16.67 4.74
CA GLU A 77 14.12 -17.87 5.55
C GLU A 77 12.98 -17.69 6.56
N THR A 78 12.85 -16.50 7.14
CA THR A 78 11.85 -16.21 8.17
C THR A 78 10.56 -15.58 7.62
N GLY A 79 10.53 -15.19 6.35
CA GLY A 79 9.42 -14.47 5.74
C GLY A 79 9.11 -13.10 6.36
N GLN A 80 9.98 -12.56 7.23
CA GLN A 80 9.67 -11.36 8.01
C GLN A 80 9.42 -10.12 7.16
N LEU A 81 10.09 -9.98 6.01
CA LEU A 81 9.89 -8.81 5.15
C LEU A 81 8.47 -8.72 4.57
N LYS A 82 7.83 -9.86 4.31
CA LYS A 82 6.44 -9.95 3.86
C LYS A 82 5.43 -9.59 4.97
N ARG A 83 5.85 -9.57 6.24
CA ARG A 83 5.01 -9.17 7.37
C ARG A 83 4.84 -7.64 7.38
N VAL A 84 4.06 -7.16 6.43
CA VAL A 84 3.63 -5.78 6.30
C VAL A 84 2.38 -5.60 7.16
N THR A 85 2.34 -4.49 7.88
CA THR A 85 1.22 -4.14 8.77
C THR A 85 0.88 -2.67 8.57
N TYR A 86 -0.25 -2.26 9.13
CA TYR A 86 -0.58 -0.86 9.30
C TYR A 86 -0.71 -0.49 10.77
N ILE A 87 -0.56 0.80 11.05
CA ILE A 87 -0.96 1.45 12.29
C ILE A 87 -1.89 2.61 11.95
N ASP A 88 -3.00 2.74 12.65
CA ASP A 88 -3.92 3.85 12.51
C ASP A 88 -3.84 4.83 13.69
N GLY A 89 -4.24 6.06 13.43
CA GLY A 89 -4.40 7.10 14.45
C GLY A 89 -5.41 8.13 13.99
N LYS A 90 -5.54 9.24 14.73
CA LYS A 90 -6.54 10.26 14.42
C LYS A 90 -6.26 10.88 13.04
N GLY A 91 -7.11 10.55 12.07
CA GLY A 91 -7.03 11.08 10.70
C GLY A 91 -5.92 10.47 9.83
N PHE A 92 -5.27 9.38 10.25
CA PHE A 92 -4.25 8.74 9.41
C PHE A 92 -4.20 7.22 9.54
N VAL A 93 -3.65 6.59 8.51
CA VAL A 93 -3.16 5.22 8.53
C VAL A 93 -1.74 5.19 7.93
N LYS A 94 -0.83 4.46 8.56
CA LYS A 94 0.55 4.27 8.09
C LYS A 94 0.80 2.80 7.84
N ILE A 95 1.34 2.47 6.68
CA ILE A 95 1.63 1.11 6.26
C ILE A 95 3.15 0.93 6.18
N GLY A 96 3.65 -0.23 6.64
CA GLY A 96 5.08 -0.50 6.63
C GLY A 96 5.43 -1.96 6.89
N ALA A 97 6.65 -2.33 6.49
CA ALA A 97 7.23 -3.61 6.88
C ALA A 97 7.59 -3.61 8.37
N SER A 98 7.39 -4.75 9.04
CA SER A 98 7.76 -4.95 10.45
C SER A 98 9.27 -5.03 10.71
N VAL A 99 10.11 -4.85 9.67
CA VAL A 99 11.57 -5.00 9.74
C VAL A 99 12.29 -3.77 9.21
N ASN A 100 13.30 -3.32 9.94
CA ASN A 100 14.07 -2.10 9.62
C ASN A 100 14.76 -2.16 8.25
N TYR A 101 15.17 -3.36 7.79
CA TYR A 101 15.83 -3.51 6.50
C TYR A 101 14.88 -3.42 5.29
N GLY A 102 13.56 -3.35 5.52
CA GLY A 102 12.56 -3.21 4.45
C GLY A 102 12.76 -1.94 3.63
N VAL A 103 13.24 -0.85 4.25
CA VAL A 103 13.55 0.42 3.58
C VAL A 103 14.58 0.24 2.45
N PHE A 104 15.57 -0.63 2.63
CA PHE A 104 16.60 -0.88 1.62
C PHE A 104 16.05 -1.65 0.44
N HIS A 105 15.05 -2.51 0.64
CA HIS A 105 14.36 -3.17 -0.46
C HIS A 105 13.41 -2.20 -1.17
N GLN A 106 12.69 -1.37 -0.41
CA GLN A 106 11.78 -0.39 -0.95
C GLN A 106 12.48 0.59 -1.92
N PHE A 107 13.59 1.19 -1.49
CA PHE A 107 14.26 2.26 -2.24
C PHE A 107 15.55 1.83 -2.94
N GLY A 108 16.06 0.63 -2.63
CA GLY A 108 17.37 0.20 -3.10
C GLY A 108 18.52 0.87 -2.33
N THR A 109 19.74 0.51 -2.74
CA THR A 109 20.98 1.09 -2.25
C THR A 109 21.99 1.18 -3.40
N LYS A 110 23.16 1.77 -3.18
CA LYS A 110 24.26 1.76 -4.16
C LYS A 110 24.62 0.35 -4.67
N LYS A 111 24.42 -0.70 -3.86
CA LYS A 111 24.81 -2.08 -4.18
C LYS A 111 23.63 -2.98 -4.58
N MET A 112 22.39 -2.57 -4.28
CA MET A 112 21.18 -3.37 -4.45
C MET A 112 20.09 -2.58 -5.16
N PRO A 113 19.46 -3.11 -6.22
CA PRO A 113 18.35 -2.42 -6.86
C PRO A 113 17.14 -2.34 -5.92
N ALA A 114 16.32 -1.30 -6.12
CA ALA A 114 15.00 -1.21 -5.52
C ALA A 114 14.12 -2.37 -5.99
N ARG A 115 13.29 -2.84 -5.07
CA ARG A 115 12.22 -3.83 -5.22
C ARG A 115 11.06 -3.31 -4.40
N ALA A 116 10.51 -2.19 -4.86
CA ALA A 116 9.43 -1.50 -4.18
C ALA A 116 8.27 -2.47 -4.00
N PHE A 117 7.76 -2.57 -2.78
CA PHE A 117 6.60 -3.37 -2.43
C PHE A 117 5.46 -2.50 -1.90
N LEU A 118 5.80 -1.36 -1.30
CA LEU A 118 4.86 -0.30 -0.98
C LEU A 118 4.71 0.67 -2.15
N GLY A 119 3.48 1.12 -2.36
CA GLY A 119 3.08 2.07 -3.40
C GLY A 119 1.61 1.85 -3.71
N ILE A 120 1.01 2.89 -4.29
CA ILE A 120 -0.38 2.90 -4.75
C ILE A 120 -0.34 3.04 -6.25
N ASN A 121 -0.80 2.01 -6.96
CA ASN A 121 -1.00 2.03 -8.40
C ASN A 121 -2.46 2.38 -8.72
N LYS A 122 -2.83 2.27 -10.00
CA LYS A 122 -4.18 2.57 -10.46
C LYS A 122 -5.24 1.65 -9.82
N ASP A 123 -4.99 0.35 -9.78
CA ASP A 123 -5.95 -0.62 -9.24
C ASP A 123 -6.12 -0.43 -7.73
N ASP A 124 -5.02 -0.17 -7.02
CA ASP A 124 -5.06 0.15 -5.59
C ASP A 124 -5.87 1.42 -5.32
N TYR A 125 -5.69 2.44 -6.16
CA TYR A 125 -6.42 3.70 -6.07
C TYR A 125 -7.92 3.48 -6.26
N GLU A 126 -8.31 2.65 -7.24
CA GLU A 126 -9.71 2.30 -7.49
C GLU A 126 -10.33 1.58 -6.29
N GLU A 127 -9.62 0.62 -5.69
CA GLU A 127 -10.08 -0.08 -4.48
C GLU A 127 -10.23 0.87 -3.28
N ILE A 128 -9.26 1.77 -3.06
CA ILE A 128 -9.33 2.78 -1.99
C ILE A 128 -10.54 3.71 -2.22
N THR A 129 -10.78 4.13 -3.47
CA THR A 129 -11.92 4.97 -3.84
C THR A 129 -13.24 4.25 -3.57
N GLU A 130 -13.32 2.96 -3.88
CA GLU A 130 -14.50 2.13 -3.58
C GLU A 130 -14.74 2.02 -2.06
N ILE A 131 -13.69 1.80 -1.27
CA ILE A 131 -13.79 1.77 0.20
C ILE A 131 -14.38 3.08 0.73
N LEU A 132 -13.86 4.23 0.28
CA LEU A 132 -14.35 5.54 0.71
C LEU A 132 -15.80 5.77 0.27
N THR A 133 -16.13 5.44 -0.98
CA THR A 133 -17.48 5.56 -1.53
C THR A 133 -18.47 4.71 -0.73
N ASN A 134 -18.10 3.47 -0.41
CA ASN A 134 -18.92 2.57 0.38
C ASN A 134 -19.12 3.07 1.82
N GLN A 135 -18.10 3.68 2.42
CA GLN A 135 -18.25 4.31 3.74
C GLN A 135 -19.15 5.54 3.68
N LEU A 136 -19.03 6.41 2.67
CA LEU A 136 -19.93 7.56 2.49
C LEU A 136 -21.37 7.09 2.27
N ARG A 137 -21.61 6.11 1.38
CA ARG A 137 -22.94 5.53 1.14
C ARG A 137 -23.60 5.00 2.40
N LYS A 138 -22.84 4.37 3.30
CA LYS A 138 -23.38 3.90 4.59
C LYS A 138 -23.87 5.02 5.52
N HIS A 139 -23.34 6.23 5.38
CA HIS A 139 -23.76 7.38 6.21
C HIS A 139 -24.80 8.27 5.51
N PHE A 140 -24.79 8.34 4.18
CA PHE A 140 -25.82 9.05 3.42
C PHE A 140 -27.09 8.21 3.19
N GLY A 141 -26.95 6.89 3.06
CA GLY A 141 -28.04 5.95 2.76
C GLY A 141 -28.84 5.47 3.98
N THR A 142 -28.50 5.89 5.19
CA THR A 142 -29.28 5.60 6.43
C THR A 142 -30.40 6.61 6.70
N ASN A 143 -30.65 7.55 5.79
CA ASN A 143 -31.84 8.40 5.82
C ASN A 143 -32.89 7.87 4.83
N ASN A 144 -33.54 6.75 5.17
CA ASN A 144 -34.86 6.41 4.66
C ASN A 144 -35.60 5.48 5.63
#